data_AF-A0A0V0IL67-F1
#
_entry.id   AF-A0A0V0IL67-F1
#
_cell.length_a   1.000
_cell.length_b   1.000
_cell.length_c   1.000
_cell.angle_alpha   90.00
_cell.angle_beta   90.00
_cell.angle_gamma   90.00
#
_symmetry.space_group_name_H-M   'P 1'
#
loop_
_entity.id
_entity.type
_entity.pdbx_description
1 polymer ?
#
loop_
_entity_poly.entity_id
_entity_poly.type
_entity_poly.pdbx_seq_one_letter_code
_entity_poly.pdbx_strand_id
1 'polypeptide(L)'
;MSVNTKLGAGRAFLRSLYQQYADWGVDFVKLDCVFGDDLDLDEIIVVSEVLNELSRPIIYSLSPGTNAKPIIAKEVSGLVNMYRVTGDDWDTWEDVSAHFNVARDFTAANLVGVKGLKGKSWPDLDMLPLGWLTEAGSNDGPHRYCRLNLDEQRTQVTLWSMVRSPLIFGGDMRKLDDATFSLLTNPTLLEINWFSSNNMEFHYVTGSLSSSGKHSFSNHTEDKEKINVLETRVLALRSCKDVKANGWSTKVLDNNVEKVCWEENSNKRKAPFCLNKREALSASEGEMVYQHQNLGRLHLMVTERTELCFGASSNRKLTANEISRGSFSRCRSHANQMWENYNGTLMNSYSGLCAIMDFVRASSGGIRSWLATGRRGEIYLAFFNLNNQVTKMSAKISDITNAIHATSSKCSGTEVWSGTNLGAIKDSISMSVNAHGCALFVLNCT
;
A
#
# COMPACT_ATOMS: atom_id res chain seq x y z
N MET A 1 -7.86 8.52 26.25
CA MET A 1 -9.07 9.26 26.68
C MET A 1 -9.28 10.34 25.64
N SER A 2 -10.32 10.28 24.81
CA SER A 2 -10.62 11.33 23.82
C SER A 2 -11.43 12.47 24.45
N VAL A 3 -11.40 13.65 23.81
CA VAL A 3 -12.18 14.81 24.26
C VAL A 3 -13.60 14.69 23.71
N ASN A 4 -14.62 14.80 24.57
CA ASN A 4 -16.01 14.78 24.08
C ASN A 4 -16.38 16.10 23.39
N THR A 5 -16.11 16.17 22.09
CA THR A 5 -16.38 17.29 21.18
C THR A 5 -17.86 17.58 20.92
N LYS A 6 -18.77 16.71 21.39
CA LYS A 6 -20.23 16.93 21.36
C LYS A 6 -20.68 17.88 22.48
N LEU A 7 -19.84 18.09 23.49
CA LEU A 7 -20.06 19.05 24.57
C LEU A 7 -19.31 20.36 24.28
N GLY A 8 -19.95 21.50 24.56
CA GLY A 8 -19.32 22.82 24.42
C GLY A 8 -18.04 22.96 25.25
N ALA A 9 -17.96 22.29 26.41
CA ALA A 9 -16.77 22.25 27.25
C ALA A 9 -15.57 21.54 26.56
N GLY A 10 -15.80 20.45 25.83
CA GLY A 10 -14.75 19.76 25.08
C GLY A 10 -14.20 20.60 23.94
N ARG A 11 -15.09 21.27 23.18
CA ARG A 11 -14.69 22.23 22.15
C ARG A 11 -13.94 23.43 22.71
N ALA A 12 -14.37 23.96 23.86
CA ALA A 12 -13.69 25.07 24.54
C ALA A 12 -12.28 24.67 25.03
N PHE A 13 -12.13 23.46 25.57
CA PHE A 13 -10.83 22.91 25.96
C PHE A 13 -9.87 22.81 24.77
N LEU A 14 -10.29 22.18 23.66
CA LEU A 14 -9.48 22.12 22.44
C LEU A 14 -9.13 23.53 21.92
N ARG A 15 -10.11 24.44 21.83
CA ARG A 15 -9.84 25.83 21.41
C ARG A 15 -8.79 26.52 22.31
N SER A 16 -8.87 26.36 23.63
CA SER A 16 -7.88 26.93 24.54
C SER A 16 -6.48 26.35 24.37
N LEU A 17 -6.37 25.05 24.07
CA LEU A 17 -5.10 24.36 23.85
C LEU A 17 -4.39 24.85 22.58
N TYR A 18 -5.11 24.89 21.45
CA TYR A 18 -4.54 25.33 20.18
C TYR A 18 -4.30 26.85 20.12
N GLN A 19 -5.09 27.66 20.84
CA GLN A 19 -4.74 29.07 21.07
C GLN A 19 -3.44 29.19 21.86
N GLN A 20 -3.27 28.42 22.94
CA GLN A 20 -2.04 28.44 23.72
C GLN A 20 -0.81 28.04 22.89
N TYR A 21 -0.95 27.08 21.97
CA TYR A 21 0.09 26.70 21.01
C TYR A 21 0.41 27.84 20.03
N ALA A 22 -0.60 28.55 19.53
CA ALA A 22 -0.40 29.74 18.69
C ALA A 22 0.33 30.87 19.43
N ASP A 23 -0.01 31.09 20.70
CA ASP A 23 0.61 32.10 21.57
C ASP A 23 2.07 31.75 21.91
N TRP A 24 2.41 30.45 21.99
CA TRP A 24 3.79 29.96 22.08
C TRP A 24 4.55 30.04 20.75
N GLY A 25 3.89 30.38 19.64
CA GLY A 25 4.51 30.44 18.31
C GLY A 25 4.73 29.06 17.66
N VAL A 26 3.98 28.03 18.04
CA VAL A 26 4.04 26.72 17.38
C VAL A 26 3.64 26.84 15.90
N ASP A 27 4.36 26.16 15.01
CA ASP A 27 4.12 26.13 13.55
C ASP A 27 3.59 24.78 13.05
N PHE A 28 3.65 23.73 13.87
CA PHE A 28 3.34 22.36 13.49
C PHE A 28 2.76 21.60 14.69
N VAL A 29 1.64 20.90 14.50
CA VAL A 29 1.09 19.96 15.49
C VAL A 29 0.77 18.63 14.82
N LYS A 30 1.30 17.54 15.41
CA LYS A 30 0.89 16.17 15.15
C LYS A 30 -0.07 15.73 16.25
N LEU A 31 -1.32 15.46 15.88
CA LEU A 31 -2.31 14.86 16.76
C LEU A 31 -2.24 13.34 16.59
N ASP A 32 -2.00 12.64 17.70
CA ASP A 32 -1.82 11.18 17.73
C ASP A 32 -3.05 10.48 18.31
N CYS A 33 -3.16 9.18 18.09
CA CYS A 33 -4.31 8.34 18.48
C CYS A 33 -5.67 8.82 17.95
N VAL A 34 -5.73 9.35 16.71
CA VAL A 34 -6.97 9.85 16.08
C VAL A 34 -7.22 9.37 14.64
N PHE A 35 -6.32 8.58 14.06
CA PHE A 35 -6.43 8.13 12.66
C PHE A 35 -6.05 6.65 12.50
N GLY A 36 -6.28 6.08 11.30
CA GLY A 36 -6.17 4.64 11.06
C GLY A 36 -7.28 3.87 11.77
N ASP A 37 -6.91 2.86 12.56
CA ASP A 37 -7.82 2.09 13.41
C ASP A 37 -8.44 2.95 14.54
N ASP A 38 -7.78 4.05 14.95
CA ASP A 38 -8.19 4.95 16.03
C ASP A 38 -8.99 6.18 15.52
N LEU A 39 -9.71 6.06 14.41
CA LEU A 39 -10.36 7.20 13.72
C LEU A 39 -11.37 7.96 14.61
N ASP A 40 -10.99 9.16 15.06
CA ASP A 40 -11.87 10.15 15.70
C ASP A 40 -12.10 11.37 14.79
N LEU A 41 -13.01 11.20 13.84
CA LEU A 41 -13.36 12.24 12.87
C LEU A 41 -13.99 13.47 13.54
N ASP A 42 -14.72 13.30 14.64
CA ASP A 42 -15.35 14.41 15.38
C ASP A 42 -14.26 15.31 16.03
N GLU A 43 -13.18 14.73 16.58
CA GLU A 43 -12.04 15.51 17.11
C GLU A 43 -11.22 16.15 15.97
N ILE A 44 -10.94 15.43 14.88
CA ILE A 44 -10.22 15.97 13.72
C ILE A 44 -10.91 17.19 13.11
N ILE A 45 -12.24 17.15 12.96
CA ILE A 45 -13.02 18.29 12.45
C ILE A 45 -12.88 19.51 13.38
N VAL A 46 -13.08 19.33 14.69
CA VAL A 46 -13.03 20.45 15.64
C VAL A 46 -11.62 21.06 15.72
N VAL A 47 -10.56 20.24 15.66
CA VAL A 47 -9.19 20.76 15.60
C VAL A 47 -8.93 21.50 14.29
N SER A 48 -9.36 20.96 13.15
CA SER A 48 -9.27 21.64 11.85
C SER A 48 -10.02 22.98 11.84
N GLU A 49 -11.20 23.06 12.46
CA GLU A 49 -11.97 24.31 12.59
C GLU A 49 -11.17 25.36 13.39
N VAL A 50 -10.67 24.98 14.58
CA VAL A 50 -9.89 25.87 15.43
C VAL A 50 -8.61 26.35 14.73
N LEU A 51 -7.84 25.45 14.11
CA LEU A 51 -6.63 25.81 13.35
C LEU A 51 -6.95 26.69 12.11
N ASN A 52 -8.16 26.59 11.56
CA ASN A 52 -8.62 27.49 10.51
C ASN A 52 -8.96 28.90 11.05
N GLU A 53 -9.50 29.01 12.27
CA GLU A 53 -9.78 30.29 12.94
C GLU A 53 -8.51 31.05 13.38
N LEU A 54 -7.40 30.34 13.66
CA LEU A 54 -6.15 30.96 14.11
C LEU A 54 -5.52 31.89 13.05
N SER A 55 -5.00 33.01 13.53
CA SER A 55 -4.24 34.01 12.74
C SER A 55 -2.84 33.53 12.35
N ARG A 56 -2.17 32.76 13.22
CA ARG A 56 -0.94 32.02 12.90
C ARG A 56 -1.32 30.71 12.19
N PRO A 57 -0.82 30.43 10.98
CA PRO A 57 -0.96 29.12 10.37
C PRO A 57 -0.18 28.08 11.18
N ILE A 58 -0.81 26.95 11.50
CA ILE A 58 -0.18 25.79 12.12
C ILE A 58 -0.44 24.59 11.21
N ILE A 59 0.61 23.90 10.80
CA ILE A 59 0.52 22.68 9.98
C ILE A 59 -0.09 21.55 10.81
N TYR A 60 -1.14 20.93 10.29
CA TYR A 60 -1.87 19.87 10.98
C TYR A 60 -1.52 18.47 10.44
N SER A 61 -0.96 17.63 11.31
CA SER A 61 -0.58 16.24 11.05
C SER A 61 -1.42 15.26 11.88
N LEU A 62 -1.80 14.12 11.29
CA LEU A 62 -2.54 13.03 11.97
C LEU A 62 -1.71 11.76 12.14
N SER A 63 -1.95 11.05 13.23
CA SER A 63 -1.30 9.80 13.61
C SER A 63 -2.22 8.96 14.53
N PRO A 64 -2.01 7.63 14.63
CA PRO A 64 -1.24 6.79 13.71
C PRO A 64 -1.99 6.58 12.39
N GLY A 65 -1.43 5.80 11.47
CA GLY A 65 -2.05 5.40 10.20
C GLY A 65 -2.33 3.89 10.14
N THR A 66 -2.40 3.21 11.28
CA THR A 66 -2.53 1.75 11.34
C THR A 66 -3.76 1.29 10.55
N ASN A 67 -3.55 0.39 9.59
CA ASN A 67 -4.57 -0.10 8.64
C ASN A 67 -5.32 1.01 7.85
N ALA A 68 -4.77 2.23 7.75
CA ALA A 68 -5.39 3.32 7.02
C ALA A 68 -5.60 2.97 5.54
N LYS A 69 -6.79 3.29 5.03
CA LYS A 69 -7.20 3.02 3.66
C LYS A 69 -7.48 4.32 2.92
N PRO A 70 -7.31 4.36 1.58
CA PRO A 70 -7.65 5.55 0.79
C PRO A 70 -9.11 6.03 0.91
N ILE A 71 -10.03 5.20 1.42
CA ILE A 71 -11.41 5.63 1.68
C ILE A 71 -11.50 6.56 2.91
N ILE A 72 -10.97 6.17 4.07
CA ILE A 72 -10.99 7.02 5.28
C ILE A 72 -10.10 8.26 5.11
N ALA A 73 -9.02 8.13 4.34
CA ALA A 73 -8.14 9.26 4.03
C ALA A 73 -8.83 10.36 3.21
N LYS A 74 -9.82 10.02 2.38
CA LYS A 74 -10.62 11.03 1.66
C LYS A 74 -11.46 11.89 2.61
N GLU A 75 -11.92 11.32 3.72
CA GLU A 75 -12.74 12.03 4.72
C GLU A 75 -11.90 13.07 5.47
N VAL A 76 -10.64 12.75 5.81
CA VAL A 76 -9.76 13.66 6.57
C VAL A 76 -8.87 14.57 5.72
N SER A 77 -8.53 14.20 4.48
CA SER A 77 -7.53 14.93 3.68
C SER A 77 -7.87 16.41 3.42
N GLY A 78 -9.15 16.76 3.35
CA GLY A 78 -9.59 18.16 3.24
C GLY A 78 -9.38 19.01 4.50
N LEU A 79 -9.22 18.37 5.66
CA LEU A 79 -9.17 18.97 6.99
C LEU A 79 -7.74 19.12 7.53
N VAL A 80 -6.74 18.49 6.90
CA VAL A 80 -5.38 18.38 7.44
C VAL A 80 -4.31 18.64 6.37
N ASN A 81 -3.06 18.83 6.79
CA ASN A 81 -1.92 19.02 5.89
C ASN A 81 -1.14 17.73 5.62
N MET A 82 -1.21 16.76 6.51
CA MET A 82 -0.62 15.43 6.34
C MET A 82 -1.31 14.43 7.27
N TYR A 83 -1.26 13.15 6.93
CA TYR A 83 -1.84 12.08 7.73
C TYR A 83 -1.03 10.81 7.54
N ARG A 84 -0.60 10.18 8.64
CA ARG A 84 0.14 8.92 8.58
C ARG A 84 -0.71 7.84 7.90
N VAL A 85 -0.13 7.06 6.99
CA VAL A 85 -0.85 6.00 6.25
C VAL A 85 -0.45 4.57 6.64
N THR A 86 0.44 4.45 7.62
CA THR A 86 0.98 3.21 8.17
C THR A 86 0.97 3.22 9.70
N GLY A 87 1.27 2.07 10.33
CA GLY A 87 1.72 2.08 11.73
C GLY A 87 3.10 2.75 11.84
N ASP A 88 3.68 2.76 13.04
CA ASP A 88 5.02 3.31 13.26
C ASP A 88 6.06 2.65 12.34
N ASP A 89 6.78 3.46 11.56
CA ASP A 89 7.93 2.99 10.78
C ASP A 89 9.17 2.92 11.66
N TRP A 90 9.92 1.83 11.51
CA TRP A 90 11.17 1.59 12.20
C TRP A 90 12.18 0.97 11.25
N ASP A 91 13.42 0.88 11.72
CA ASP A 91 14.56 0.44 10.94
C ASP A 91 14.64 -1.09 10.80
N THR A 92 13.60 -1.70 10.23
CA THR A 92 13.61 -3.09 9.76
C THR A 92 13.18 -3.15 8.29
N TRP A 93 13.65 -4.18 7.57
CA TRP A 93 13.27 -4.33 6.17
C TRP A 93 11.78 -4.65 6.00
N GLU A 94 11.19 -5.36 6.96
CA GLU A 94 9.77 -5.65 7.03
C GLU A 94 8.90 -4.38 7.11
N ASP A 95 9.35 -3.37 7.85
CA ASP A 95 8.67 -2.08 7.96
C ASP A 95 8.80 -1.29 6.63
N VAL A 96 10.02 -1.09 6.12
CA VAL A 96 10.27 -0.40 4.84
C VAL A 96 9.52 -1.07 3.68
N SER A 97 9.55 -2.40 3.58
CA SER A 97 8.90 -3.13 2.49
C SER A 97 7.37 -3.10 2.55
N ALA A 98 6.77 -2.95 3.74
CA ALA A 98 5.32 -2.81 3.90
C ALA A 98 4.78 -1.53 3.24
N HIS A 99 5.57 -0.44 3.25
CA HIS A 99 5.18 0.86 2.69
C HIS A 99 4.89 0.81 1.18
N PHE A 100 5.53 -0.07 0.40
CA PHE A 100 5.33 -0.15 -1.05
C PHE A 100 3.90 -0.45 -1.52
N ASN A 101 3.11 -1.17 -0.72
CA ASN A 101 1.70 -1.44 -1.05
C ASN A 101 0.81 -0.25 -0.70
N VAL A 102 1.06 0.38 0.46
CA VAL A 102 0.32 1.56 0.92
C VAL A 102 0.60 2.76 0.00
N ALA A 103 1.86 3.02 -0.29
CA ALA A 103 2.32 4.02 -1.26
C ALA A 103 1.61 3.89 -2.62
N ARG A 104 1.51 2.67 -3.16
CA ARG A 104 0.75 2.39 -4.39
C ARG A 104 -0.71 2.80 -4.22
N ASP A 105 -1.37 2.29 -3.19
CA ASP A 105 -2.82 2.42 -3.03
C ASP A 105 -3.26 3.87 -2.81
N PHE A 106 -2.48 4.66 -2.07
CA PHE A 106 -2.74 6.08 -1.86
C PHE A 106 -2.41 6.93 -3.11
N THR A 107 -1.35 6.58 -3.83
CA THR A 107 -0.99 7.25 -5.10
C THR A 107 -2.06 6.98 -6.17
N ALA A 108 -2.46 5.72 -6.35
CA ALA A 108 -3.51 5.32 -7.29
C ALA A 108 -4.91 5.88 -6.93
N ALA A 109 -5.13 6.22 -5.66
CA ALA A 109 -6.34 6.91 -5.22
C ALA A 109 -6.33 8.44 -5.47
N ASN A 110 -5.24 8.97 -6.06
CA ASN A 110 -4.99 10.40 -6.30
C ASN A 110 -5.02 11.23 -5.00
N LEU A 111 -4.42 10.71 -3.92
CA LEU A 111 -4.40 11.36 -2.61
C LEU A 111 -3.13 12.18 -2.30
N VAL A 112 -2.09 12.06 -3.13
CA VAL A 112 -0.83 12.80 -2.99
C VAL A 112 -1.03 14.28 -3.38
N GLY A 113 -0.82 15.20 -2.45
CA GLY A 113 -0.88 16.64 -2.73
C GLY A 113 -2.28 17.16 -3.07
N VAL A 114 -3.33 16.57 -2.51
CA VAL A 114 -4.72 17.04 -2.66
C VAL A 114 -4.95 18.35 -1.89
N LYS A 115 -6.11 18.99 -2.07
CA LYS A 115 -6.48 20.18 -1.28
C LYS A 115 -6.67 19.77 0.18
N GLY A 116 -5.99 20.47 1.10
CA GLY A 116 -6.10 20.30 2.55
C GLY A 116 -6.26 21.63 3.27
N LEU A 117 -6.08 21.61 4.60
CA LEU A 117 -6.23 22.79 5.46
C LEU A 117 -5.32 23.95 5.01
N LYS A 118 -5.91 25.08 4.63
CA LYS A 118 -5.21 26.29 4.14
C LYS A 118 -4.14 26.01 3.04
N GLY A 119 -4.20 24.88 2.33
CA GLY A 119 -3.14 24.47 1.41
C GLY A 119 -3.29 23.07 0.82
N LYS A 120 -2.26 22.24 1.00
CA LYS A 120 -2.18 20.87 0.48
C LYS A 120 -2.21 19.83 1.61
N SER A 121 -2.63 18.62 1.27
CA SER A 121 -2.63 17.43 2.14
C SER A 121 -1.77 16.31 1.54
N TRP A 122 -0.96 15.65 2.36
CA TRP A 122 0.00 14.65 1.93
C TRP A 122 -0.13 13.33 2.72
N PRO A 123 -0.22 12.17 2.04
CA PRO A 123 0.01 10.87 2.67
C PRO A 123 1.39 10.84 3.32
N ASP A 124 1.44 10.54 4.61
CA ASP A 124 2.67 10.48 5.39
C ASP A 124 3.08 9.01 5.61
N LEU A 125 4.20 8.60 5.02
CA LEU A 125 4.80 7.28 5.22
C LEU A 125 5.56 7.18 6.56
N ASP A 126 5.44 8.18 7.44
CA ASP A 126 6.13 8.31 8.72
C ASP A 126 7.59 8.81 8.61
N MET A 127 8.17 9.10 9.77
CA MET A 127 9.53 9.58 9.97
C MET A 127 10.57 8.59 9.41
N LEU A 128 11.73 9.10 9.03
CA LEU A 128 12.87 8.31 8.55
C LEU A 128 13.73 7.85 9.75
N PRO A 129 13.76 6.56 10.11
CA PRO A 129 14.52 6.02 11.23
C PRO A 129 15.98 5.80 10.82
N LEU A 130 16.70 6.90 10.60
CA LEU A 130 18.06 6.93 10.06
C LEU A 130 19.07 7.53 11.06
N GLY A 131 20.36 7.25 10.88
CA GLY A 131 21.42 7.76 11.75
C GLY A 131 21.42 7.13 13.15
N TRP A 132 21.54 7.95 14.20
CA TRP A 132 21.58 7.51 15.61
C TRP A 132 20.20 7.60 16.27
N LEU A 133 19.71 6.48 16.80
CA LEU A 133 18.33 6.26 17.25
C LEU A 133 18.27 5.73 18.69
N THR A 134 17.07 5.77 19.28
CA THR A 134 16.68 5.02 20.48
C THR A 134 15.86 3.80 20.06
N GLU A 135 15.92 2.69 20.81
CA GLU A 135 15.05 1.54 20.52
C GLU A 135 13.55 1.87 20.60
N ALA A 136 12.78 1.19 19.75
CA ALA A 136 11.33 1.33 19.68
C ALA A 136 10.66 1.07 21.04
N GLY A 137 9.76 1.96 21.44
CA GLY A 137 9.05 1.87 22.71
C GLY A 137 9.89 2.22 23.96
N SER A 138 11.08 2.81 23.79
CA SER A 138 11.88 3.33 24.92
C SER A 138 12.07 4.85 24.85
N ASN A 139 12.09 5.49 26.02
CA ASN A 139 12.31 6.93 26.15
C ASN A 139 13.81 7.30 26.16
N ASP A 140 14.63 6.50 26.87
CA ASP A 140 16.01 6.87 27.24
C ASP A 140 17.09 5.90 26.73
N GLY A 141 16.72 4.76 26.15
CA GLY A 141 17.68 3.79 25.60
C GLY A 141 17.25 2.31 25.61
N PRO A 142 18.07 1.40 25.06
CA PRO A 142 19.42 1.66 24.54
C PRO A 142 19.39 2.46 23.24
N HIS A 143 20.45 3.23 23.03
CA HIS A 143 20.67 3.94 21.77
C HIS A 143 21.61 3.13 20.86
N ARG A 144 21.44 3.29 19.55
CA ARG A 144 22.19 2.57 18.52
C ARG A 144 22.14 3.31 17.19
N TYR A 145 22.93 2.87 16.22
CA TYR A 145 22.69 3.26 14.83
C TYR A 145 21.49 2.53 14.23
N CYS A 146 20.97 3.08 13.13
CA CYS A 146 20.03 2.45 12.22
C CYS A 146 20.52 1.05 11.80
N ARG A 147 19.62 0.07 11.83
CA ARG A 147 19.85 -1.33 11.45
C ARG A 147 19.67 -1.58 9.95
N LEU A 148 19.00 -0.67 9.23
CA LEU A 148 18.92 -0.73 7.77
C LEU A 148 20.31 -0.54 7.17
N ASN A 149 20.68 -1.40 6.23
CA ASN A 149 21.91 -1.23 5.47
C ASN A 149 21.78 -0.07 4.45
N LEU A 150 22.89 0.40 3.88
CA LEU A 150 22.86 1.59 3.00
C LEU A 150 21.94 1.43 1.77
N ASP A 151 21.80 0.24 1.21
CA ASP A 151 20.90 0.01 0.07
C ASP A 151 19.42 0.03 0.50
N GLU A 152 19.10 -0.45 1.70
CA GLU A 152 17.76 -0.32 2.31
C GLU A 152 17.42 1.13 2.66
N GLN A 153 18.36 1.89 3.24
CA GLN A 153 18.19 3.32 3.52
C GLN A 153 17.95 4.12 2.23
N ARG A 154 18.73 3.85 1.17
CA ARG A 154 18.53 4.43 -0.17
C ARG A 154 17.15 4.08 -0.73
N THR A 155 16.72 2.83 -0.60
CA THR A 155 15.38 2.36 -1.00
C THR A 155 14.29 3.16 -0.28
N GLN A 156 14.41 3.34 1.04
CA GLN A 156 13.44 4.10 1.83
C GLN A 156 13.34 5.56 1.36
N VAL A 157 14.45 6.31 1.36
CA VAL A 157 14.44 7.73 0.97
C VAL A 157 14.02 7.93 -0.48
N THR A 158 14.33 6.98 -1.38
CA THR A 158 13.89 7.00 -2.77
C THR A 158 12.38 6.79 -2.87
N LEU A 159 11.79 5.83 -2.14
CA LEU A 159 10.33 5.63 -2.14
C LEU A 159 9.60 6.85 -1.57
N TRP A 160 10.02 7.35 -0.40
CA TRP A 160 9.42 8.54 0.23
C TRP A 160 9.46 9.74 -0.70
N SER A 161 10.58 9.95 -1.41
CA SER A 161 10.71 11.00 -2.42
C SER A 161 9.76 10.76 -3.61
N MET A 162 9.76 9.57 -4.19
CA MET A 162 8.96 9.21 -5.36
C MET A 162 7.44 9.24 -5.13
N VAL A 163 6.97 9.16 -3.88
CA VAL A 163 5.53 9.33 -3.53
C VAL A 163 5.23 10.70 -2.90
N ARG A 164 6.24 11.55 -2.77
CA ARG A 164 6.15 12.88 -2.15
C ARG A 164 5.64 12.84 -0.70
N SER A 165 6.09 11.83 0.05
CA SER A 165 5.89 11.76 1.50
C SER A 165 6.62 12.93 2.17
N PRO A 166 6.06 13.51 3.24
CA PRO A 166 6.82 14.32 4.19
C PRO A 166 8.13 13.63 4.59
N LEU A 167 9.20 14.43 4.73
CA LEU A 167 10.54 13.96 5.11
C LEU A 167 10.89 14.50 6.51
N ILE A 168 10.60 13.70 7.54
CA ILE A 168 10.92 14.02 8.94
C ILE A 168 12.02 13.07 9.41
N PHE A 169 13.18 13.59 9.79
CA PHE A 169 14.31 12.76 10.26
C PHE A 169 14.12 12.39 11.73
N GLY A 170 14.18 11.09 12.05
CA GLY A 170 14.00 10.56 13.40
C GLY A 170 15.28 10.44 14.25
N GLY A 171 16.46 10.66 13.66
CA GLY A 171 17.74 10.47 14.34
C GLY A 171 18.28 11.70 15.07
N ASP A 172 19.30 11.48 15.91
CA ASP A 172 20.08 12.56 16.53
C ASP A 172 21.03 13.22 15.51
N MET A 173 20.62 14.37 14.99
CA MET A 173 21.39 15.19 14.03
C MET A 173 22.80 15.57 14.52
N ARG A 174 23.09 15.50 15.84
CA ARG A 174 24.43 15.77 16.39
C ARG A 174 25.41 14.61 16.19
N LYS A 175 24.92 13.45 15.75
CA LYS A 175 25.67 12.22 15.50
C LYS A 175 25.50 11.73 14.06
N LEU A 176 25.19 12.64 13.16
CA LEU A 176 25.00 12.36 11.74
C LEU A 176 26.33 11.99 11.07
N ASP A 177 26.37 10.85 10.38
CA ASP A 177 27.49 10.45 9.54
C ASP A 177 27.33 10.94 8.09
N ASP A 178 28.44 10.95 7.33
CA ASP A 178 28.47 11.44 5.95
C ASP A 178 27.53 10.66 5.02
N ALA A 179 27.34 9.36 5.27
CA ALA A 179 26.45 8.53 4.47
C ALA A 179 25.00 8.99 4.65
N THR A 180 24.53 9.11 5.89
CA THR A 180 23.19 9.58 6.24
C THR A 180 22.99 11.03 5.78
N PHE A 181 23.97 11.91 5.99
CA PHE A 181 23.93 13.29 5.50
C PHE A 181 23.76 13.35 3.97
N SER A 182 24.47 12.49 3.22
CA SER A 182 24.35 12.43 1.75
C SER A 182 22.98 11.97 1.27
N LEU A 183 22.24 11.16 2.05
CA LEU A 183 20.85 10.79 1.76
C LEU A 183 19.92 12.00 1.94
N LEU A 184 20.05 12.71 3.07
CA LEU A 184 19.20 13.85 3.43
C LEU A 184 19.42 15.07 2.53
N THR A 185 20.64 15.24 2.00
CA THR A 185 21.03 16.39 1.15
C THR A 185 21.09 16.08 -0.34
N ASN A 186 20.63 14.89 -0.77
CA ASN A 186 20.63 14.52 -2.19
C ASN A 186 19.70 15.47 -2.98
N PRO A 187 20.22 16.33 -3.87
CA PRO A 187 19.42 17.35 -4.54
C PRO A 187 18.38 16.74 -5.48
N THR A 188 18.63 15.55 -6.04
CA THR A 188 17.68 14.86 -6.93
C THR A 188 16.49 14.32 -6.14
N LEU A 189 16.71 13.75 -4.96
CA LEU A 189 15.62 13.27 -4.09
C LEU A 189 14.74 14.44 -3.61
N LEU A 190 15.35 15.55 -3.19
CA LEU A 190 14.63 16.76 -2.79
C LEU A 190 13.85 17.39 -3.95
N GLU A 191 14.42 17.42 -5.17
CA GLU A 191 13.74 17.88 -6.39
C GLU A 191 12.52 17.02 -6.71
N ILE A 192 12.65 15.68 -6.62
CA ILE A 192 11.52 14.75 -6.80
C ILE A 192 10.45 15.02 -5.73
N ASN A 193 10.81 14.98 -4.45
CA ASN A 193 9.88 15.10 -3.34
C ASN A 193 9.05 16.41 -3.40
N TRP A 194 9.72 17.53 -3.68
CA TRP A 194 9.10 18.86 -3.63
C TRP A 194 8.47 19.31 -4.96
N PHE A 195 9.09 19.03 -6.11
CA PHE A 195 8.68 19.63 -7.39
C PHE A 195 8.05 18.65 -8.39
N SER A 196 8.14 17.33 -8.22
CA SER A 196 7.63 16.38 -9.23
C SER A 196 6.10 16.29 -9.29
N SER A 197 5.59 15.85 -10.44
CA SER A 197 4.18 15.53 -10.68
C SER A 197 4.08 14.13 -11.32
N ASN A 198 2.86 13.63 -11.52
CA ASN A 198 2.60 12.31 -12.13
C ASN A 198 3.33 11.14 -11.42
N ASN A 199 3.58 11.29 -10.13
CA ASN A 199 4.12 10.27 -9.25
C ASN A 199 3.18 9.05 -9.29
N MET A 200 3.66 7.88 -9.72
CA MET A 200 2.86 6.65 -9.80
C MET A 200 3.71 5.39 -9.81
N GLU A 201 3.16 4.29 -9.30
CA GLU A 201 3.77 2.99 -9.54
C GLU A 201 3.73 2.65 -11.03
N PHE A 202 4.86 2.23 -11.56
CA PHE A 202 5.02 1.78 -12.94
C PHE A 202 5.11 0.26 -12.97
N HIS A 203 4.19 -0.37 -13.71
CA HIS A 203 4.05 -1.84 -13.72
C HIS A 203 4.76 -2.54 -14.89
N TYR A 204 5.28 -1.80 -15.88
CA TYR A 204 5.93 -2.38 -17.07
C TYR A 204 7.45 -2.55 -16.87
N VAL A 205 7.80 -3.22 -15.77
CA VAL A 205 9.16 -3.60 -15.42
C VAL A 205 9.30 -5.12 -15.44
N THR A 206 10.45 -5.60 -15.88
CA THR A 206 10.83 -7.03 -15.88
C THR A 206 12.06 -7.23 -15.01
N GLY A 207 12.20 -8.41 -14.42
CA GLY A 207 13.36 -8.77 -13.60
C GLY A 207 13.85 -10.17 -13.92
N SER A 208 15.16 -10.35 -13.89
CA SER A 208 15.83 -11.65 -13.92
C SER A 208 16.83 -11.72 -12.77
N LEU A 209 16.72 -12.73 -11.91
CA LEU A 209 17.70 -13.00 -10.86
C LEU A 209 19.09 -13.21 -11.47
N SER A 210 20.13 -12.57 -10.92
CA SER A 210 21.49 -12.77 -11.43
C SER A 210 22.13 -14.00 -10.79
N SER A 211 22.46 -15.00 -11.60
CA SER A 211 23.12 -16.24 -11.17
C SER A 211 24.61 -16.03 -10.84
N SER A 212 24.89 -15.64 -9.60
CA SER A 212 26.25 -15.70 -9.01
C SER A 212 26.53 -17.10 -8.48
N GLY A 213 27.43 -17.87 -9.12
CA GLY A 213 27.57 -19.32 -8.89
C GLY A 213 28.97 -19.82 -8.51
N LYS A 214 29.00 -21.12 -8.16
CA LYS A 214 30.13 -22.10 -8.05
C LYS A 214 29.65 -23.23 -7.10
N HIS A 215 29.77 -24.53 -7.35
CA HIS A 215 30.14 -25.38 -8.49
C HIS A 215 28.98 -26.41 -8.71
N SER A 216 28.96 -27.42 -9.59
CA SER A 216 30.01 -28.10 -10.37
C SER A 216 29.44 -28.72 -11.67
N PHE A 217 30.13 -29.71 -12.25
CA PHE A 217 29.81 -30.42 -13.48
C PHE A 217 28.53 -31.29 -13.47
N SER A 218 27.66 -31.06 -14.45
CA SER A 218 27.22 -32.11 -15.39
C SER A 218 26.67 -31.49 -16.68
N ASN A 219 26.87 -32.16 -17.82
CA ASN A 219 26.39 -31.68 -19.13
C ASN A 219 24.87 -31.84 -19.24
N HIS A 220 24.15 -30.82 -19.70
CA HIS A 220 23.38 -30.81 -20.97
C HIS A 220 22.31 -29.68 -21.01
N THR A 221 22.06 -29.21 -22.25
CA THR A 221 20.90 -28.41 -22.72
C THR A 221 20.68 -27.00 -22.16
N GLU A 222 20.59 -26.03 -23.08
CA GLU A 222 20.17 -24.65 -22.82
C GLU A 222 18.66 -24.57 -22.51
N ASP A 223 18.26 -24.66 -21.24
CA ASP A 223 16.93 -24.22 -20.84
C ASP A 223 16.94 -22.73 -20.44
N LYS A 224 16.42 -21.90 -21.34
CA LYS A 224 16.07 -20.50 -21.03
C LYS A 224 14.81 -20.51 -20.17
N GLU A 225 14.98 -20.51 -18.85
CA GLU A 225 13.87 -20.28 -17.91
C GLU A 225 13.22 -18.92 -18.16
N LYS A 226 12.18 -18.92 -18.98
CA LYS A 226 11.21 -17.83 -19.04
C LYS A 226 10.44 -17.85 -17.75
N ILE A 227 10.62 -16.82 -16.91
CA ILE A 227 9.74 -16.55 -15.78
C ILE A 227 8.32 -16.36 -16.35
N ASN A 228 7.49 -17.40 -16.20
CA ASN A 228 6.10 -17.35 -16.63
C ASN A 228 5.34 -16.33 -15.77
N VAL A 229 4.69 -15.38 -16.42
CA VAL A 229 3.77 -14.44 -15.75
C VAL A 229 2.58 -15.24 -15.23
N LEU A 230 2.62 -15.58 -13.94
CA LEU A 230 1.56 -16.28 -13.24
C LEU A 230 0.39 -15.33 -12.98
N GLU A 231 -0.61 -15.36 -13.89
CA GLU A 231 -1.93 -14.80 -13.65
C GLU A 231 -2.62 -15.55 -12.49
N THR A 232 -2.46 -15.03 -11.27
CA THR A 232 -3.07 -15.61 -10.08
C THR A 232 -4.51 -15.12 -9.96
N ARG A 233 -5.45 -16.08 -9.89
CA ARG A 233 -6.86 -15.81 -9.59
C ARG A 233 -7.00 -15.44 -8.10
N VAL A 234 -7.54 -14.26 -7.81
CA VAL A 234 -7.77 -13.78 -6.44
C VAL A 234 -9.25 -13.48 -6.23
N LEU A 235 -9.80 -13.97 -5.12
CA LEU A 235 -11.16 -13.70 -4.69
C LEU A 235 -11.22 -12.32 -4.01
N ALA A 236 -11.96 -11.38 -4.59
CA ALA A 236 -12.01 -9.99 -4.17
C ALA A 236 -13.46 -9.48 -4.01
N LEU A 237 -13.62 -8.29 -3.45
CA LEU A 237 -14.92 -7.66 -3.19
C LEU A 237 -15.06 -6.38 -4.04
N ARG A 238 -16.14 -6.25 -4.81
CA ARG A 238 -16.46 -5.03 -5.60
C ARG A 238 -17.96 -4.72 -5.57
N SER A 239 -18.35 -3.62 -6.21
CA SER A 239 -19.77 -3.31 -6.44
C SER A 239 -20.45 -4.41 -7.25
N CYS A 240 -21.65 -4.80 -6.86
CA CYS A 240 -22.49 -5.78 -7.56
C CYS A 240 -22.94 -5.35 -8.97
N LYS A 241 -22.65 -4.09 -9.37
CA LYS A 241 -22.85 -3.61 -10.75
C LYS A 241 -21.65 -3.87 -11.67
N ASP A 242 -20.53 -4.38 -11.15
CA ASP A 242 -19.37 -4.76 -11.95
C ASP A 242 -19.70 -5.99 -12.80
N VAL A 243 -19.39 -5.96 -14.09
CA VAL A 243 -19.65 -7.07 -15.03
C VAL A 243 -18.95 -8.35 -14.56
N LYS A 244 -17.79 -8.23 -13.88
CA LYS A 244 -17.03 -9.35 -13.28
C LYS A 244 -17.69 -9.98 -12.04
N ALA A 245 -18.75 -9.40 -11.48
CA ALA A 245 -19.48 -9.98 -10.36
C ALA A 245 -20.35 -11.20 -10.75
N ASN A 246 -20.62 -11.35 -12.05
CA ASN A 246 -21.32 -12.50 -12.61
C ASN A 246 -20.38 -13.71 -12.81
N GLY A 247 -20.98 -14.88 -13.03
CA GLY A 247 -20.27 -16.13 -13.35
C GLY A 247 -20.27 -17.16 -12.22
N TRP A 248 -20.94 -16.88 -11.09
CA TRP A 248 -21.13 -17.84 -10.01
C TRP A 248 -22.29 -18.80 -10.31
N SER A 249 -22.13 -20.08 -9.97
CA SER A 249 -23.16 -21.11 -10.13
C SER A 249 -23.12 -22.07 -8.95
N THR A 250 -24.27 -22.56 -8.50
CA THR A 250 -24.33 -23.62 -7.48
C THR A 250 -24.31 -24.98 -8.18
N LYS A 251 -23.40 -25.86 -7.78
CA LYS A 251 -23.25 -27.23 -8.28
C LYS A 251 -23.41 -28.21 -7.12
N VAL A 252 -24.22 -29.25 -7.32
CA VAL A 252 -24.36 -30.40 -6.43
C VAL A 252 -23.45 -31.51 -6.96
N LEU A 253 -22.69 -32.15 -6.08
CA LEU A 253 -21.90 -33.36 -6.39
C LEU A 253 -22.53 -34.58 -5.71
N ASP A 254 -22.22 -35.78 -6.21
CA ASP A 254 -22.88 -37.06 -5.88
C ASP A 254 -22.93 -37.44 -4.39
N ASN A 255 -22.16 -36.76 -3.53
CA ASN A 255 -22.15 -36.91 -2.07
C ASN A 255 -23.03 -35.88 -1.33
N ASN A 256 -24.02 -35.26 -2.00
CA ASN A 256 -24.86 -34.16 -1.48
C ASN A 256 -24.11 -32.90 -0.99
N VAL A 257 -22.84 -32.72 -1.37
CA VAL A 257 -22.08 -31.50 -1.05
C VAL A 257 -22.37 -30.43 -2.11
N GLU A 258 -23.11 -29.40 -1.72
CA GLU A 258 -23.30 -28.18 -2.52
C GLU A 258 -22.04 -27.30 -2.54
N LYS A 259 -21.66 -26.85 -3.73
CA LYS A 259 -20.53 -25.92 -3.95
C LYS A 259 -20.97 -24.74 -4.80
N VAL A 260 -20.47 -23.55 -4.47
CA VAL A 260 -20.67 -22.33 -5.25
C VAL A 260 -19.38 -22.08 -6.05
N CYS A 261 -19.48 -22.20 -7.36
CA CYS A 261 -18.36 -22.22 -8.30
C CYS A 261 -18.41 -21.03 -9.25
N TRP A 262 -17.29 -20.33 -9.43
CA TRP A 262 -17.10 -19.32 -10.47
C TRP A 262 -16.49 -19.94 -11.73
N GLU A 263 -17.14 -19.68 -12.87
CA GLU A 263 -16.67 -20.08 -14.20
C GLU A 263 -16.41 -18.87 -15.09
N GLU A 264 -15.34 -18.97 -15.88
CA GLU A 264 -14.90 -17.92 -16.79
C GLU A 264 -15.64 -18.08 -18.12
N ASN A 265 -16.41 -17.07 -18.57
CA ASN A 265 -17.15 -17.09 -19.84
C ASN A 265 -16.25 -17.10 -21.11
N SER A 266 -14.96 -17.42 -21.00
CA SER A 266 -14.00 -17.46 -22.10
C SER A 266 -13.67 -18.91 -22.48
N ASN A 267 -13.46 -19.19 -23.77
CA ASN A 267 -13.24 -20.54 -24.33
C ASN A 267 -11.92 -21.24 -23.90
N LYS A 268 -11.34 -20.89 -22.75
CA LYS A 268 -10.11 -21.48 -22.22
C LYS A 268 -10.46 -22.57 -21.20
N ARG A 269 -9.93 -23.79 -21.40
CA ARG A 269 -10.05 -24.94 -20.47
C ARG A 269 -9.27 -24.71 -19.15
N LYS A 270 -9.70 -23.75 -18.32
CA LYS A 270 -9.25 -23.59 -16.92
C LYS A 270 -10.34 -24.15 -16.00
N ALA A 271 -9.95 -24.88 -14.96
CA ALA A 271 -10.91 -25.43 -13.98
C ALA A 271 -11.70 -24.31 -13.26
N PRO A 272 -12.95 -24.57 -12.83
CA PRO A 272 -13.73 -23.64 -12.00
C PRO A 272 -13.07 -23.40 -10.64
N PHE A 273 -13.31 -22.22 -10.06
CA PHE A 273 -12.94 -21.94 -8.67
C PHE A 273 -14.18 -22.13 -7.78
N CYS A 274 -14.14 -23.07 -6.83
CA CYS A 274 -15.32 -23.47 -6.05
C CYS A 274 -15.12 -23.27 -4.54
N LEU A 275 -16.18 -22.81 -3.87
CA LEU A 275 -16.31 -22.75 -2.41
C LEU A 275 -17.39 -23.74 -1.96
N ASN A 276 -17.19 -24.37 -0.81
CA ASN A 276 -18.10 -25.38 -0.27
C ASN A 276 -19.14 -24.67 0.60
N LYS A 277 -20.43 -24.99 0.42
CA LYS A 277 -21.53 -24.52 1.27
C LYS A 277 -21.47 -25.24 2.61
N ARG A 278 -21.75 -24.51 3.69
CA ARG A 278 -22.04 -25.07 5.01
C ARG A 278 -23.48 -24.74 5.38
N GLU A 279 -24.24 -25.74 5.83
CA GLU A 279 -25.52 -25.49 6.48
C GLU A 279 -25.29 -24.91 7.90
N ALA A 280 -26.16 -24.00 8.32
CA ALA A 280 -26.08 -23.39 9.64
C ALA A 280 -26.21 -24.49 10.72
N LEU A 281 -25.32 -24.49 11.71
CA LEU A 281 -25.39 -25.41 12.84
C LEU A 281 -26.73 -25.23 13.57
N SER A 282 -27.32 -26.35 13.99
CA SER A 282 -28.55 -26.37 14.79
C SER A 282 -28.38 -25.52 16.05
N ALA A 283 -29.22 -24.51 16.17
CA ALA A 283 -29.13 -23.46 17.16
C ALA A 283 -29.80 -23.89 18.48
N SER A 284 -29.37 -23.32 19.60
CA SER A 284 -30.02 -23.57 20.90
C SER A 284 -31.33 -22.79 21.04
N GLU A 285 -32.20 -23.15 21.99
CA GLU A 285 -33.60 -22.65 22.06
C GLU A 285 -33.74 -21.11 22.12
N GLY A 286 -32.70 -20.37 22.50
CA GLY A 286 -32.66 -18.89 22.47
C GLY A 286 -32.46 -18.26 21.08
N GLU A 287 -32.10 -19.03 20.05
CA GLU A 287 -31.74 -18.51 18.71
C GLU A 287 -32.84 -18.69 17.65
N MET A 288 -34.01 -19.23 18.01
CA MET A 288 -35.11 -19.48 17.04
C MET A 288 -35.64 -18.21 16.33
N VAL A 289 -35.48 -17.02 16.93
CA VAL A 289 -35.83 -15.73 16.30
C VAL A 289 -34.86 -15.37 15.16
N TYR A 290 -33.60 -15.81 15.23
CA TYR A 290 -32.59 -15.53 14.21
C TYR A 290 -32.71 -16.45 12.97
N GLN A 291 -33.25 -17.66 13.11
CA GLN A 291 -33.37 -18.58 11.97
C GLN A 291 -34.42 -18.14 10.94
N HIS A 292 -35.54 -17.55 11.38
CA HIS A 292 -36.60 -17.08 10.47
C HIS A 292 -36.18 -15.89 9.58
N GLN A 293 -35.15 -15.12 9.96
CA GLN A 293 -34.64 -13.99 9.18
C GLN A 293 -33.52 -14.35 8.19
N ASN A 294 -33.05 -15.61 8.17
CA ASN A 294 -31.85 -16.01 7.41
C ASN A 294 -32.07 -17.19 6.43
N LEU A 295 -33.31 -17.52 6.08
CA LEU A 295 -33.59 -18.49 5.01
C LEU A 295 -32.91 -18.06 3.69
N GLY A 296 -32.11 -18.96 3.11
CA GLY A 296 -31.41 -18.75 1.83
C GLY A 296 -29.98 -18.20 1.94
N ARG A 297 -29.50 -17.83 3.14
CA ARG A 297 -28.13 -17.32 3.34
C ARG A 297 -27.11 -18.43 3.57
N LEU A 298 -25.91 -18.26 3.02
CA LEU A 298 -24.87 -19.30 2.94
C LEU A 298 -23.57 -18.89 3.65
N HIS A 299 -22.99 -19.81 4.42
CA HIS A 299 -21.57 -19.77 4.78
C HIS A 299 -20.76 -20.52 3.71
N LEU A 300 -19.63 -19.94 3.27
CA LEU A 300 -18.79 -20.46 2.18
C LEU A 300 -17.35 -20.71 2.64
N MET A 301 -16.80 -21.88 2.34
CA MET A 301 -15.48 -22.32 2.85
C MET A 301 -14.55 -22.78 1.72
N VAL A 302 -13.25 -22.54 1.84
CA VAL A 302 -12.23 -22.97 0.83
C VAL A 302 -12.24 -24.49 0.65
N THR A 303 -12.27 -25.24 1.76
CA THR A 303 -12.31 -26.71 1.77
C THR A 303 -13.24 -27.22 2.86
N GLU A 304 -13.74 -28.45 2.71
CA GLU A 304 -14.56 -29.13 3.73
C GLU A 304 -13.81 -29.36 5.07
N ARG A 305 -12.47 -29.31 5.07
CA ARG A 305 -11.61 -29.52 6.25
C ARG A 305 -11.19 -28.22 6.97
N THR A 306 -11.62 -27.05 6.51
CA THR A 306 -11.19 -25.75 7.07
C THR A 306 -12.32 -25.02 7.79
N GLU A 307 -12.13 -24.65 9.06
CA GLU A 307 -13.05 -23.76 9.82
C GLU A 307 -13.01 -22.28 9.36
N LEU A 308 -12.56 -22.01 8.13
CA LEU A 308 -12.37 -20.67 7.60
C LEU A 308 -13.47 -20.34 6.59
N CYS A 309 -14.35 -19.43 6.98
CA CYS A 309 -15.45 -18.92 6.17
C CYS A 309 -15.05 -17.64 5.44
N PHE A 310 -15.52 -17.49 4.21
CA PHE A 310 -15.37 -16.29 3.39
C PHE A 310 -16.15 -15.14 4.02
N GLY A 311 -15.45 -14.07 4.39
CA GLY A 311 -16.06 -12.88 4.95
C GLY A 311 -15.97 -11.71 3.99
N ALA A 312 -17.05 -10.94 3.88
CA ALA A 312 -17.07 -9.61 3.26
C ALA A 312 -16.42 -8.54 4.16
N SER A 313 -15.50 -8.94 5.04
CA SER A 313 -14.71 -8.05 5.88
C SER A 313 -13.43 -7.68 5.13
N SER A 314 -13.22 -6.38 4.88
CA SER A 314 -11.95 -5.90 4.31
C SER A 314 -10.80 -5.82 5.33
N ASN A 315 -10.96 -6.41 6.52
CA ASN A 315 -10.11 -6.19 7.69
C ASN A 315 -9.44 -7.49 8.20
N ARG A 316 -8.25 -7.82 7.69
CA ARG A 316 -7.16 -8.50 8.43
C ARG A 316 -5.83 -8.45 7.63
N LYS A 317 -4.71 -8.14 8.29
CA LYS A 317 -3.34 -8.27 7.75
C LYS A 317 -3.02 -9.76 7.57
N LEU A 318 -2.64 -10.18 6.36
CA LEU A 318 -2.34 -11.58 6.01
C LEU A 318 -0.83 -11.75 5.81
N THR A 319 -0.27 -12.84 6.34
CA THR A 319 1.13 -13.25 6.09
C THR A 319 1.32 -13.72 4.64
N ALA A 320 2.56 -13.81 4.16
CA ALA A 320 2.86 -14.21 2.77
C ALA A 320 2.23 -15.56 2.34
N ASN A 321 2.11 -16.52 3.27
CA ASN A 321 1.38 -17.78 3.03
C ASN A 321 -0.15 -17.58 2.96
N GLU A 322 -0.72 -16.71 3.79
CA GLU A 322 -2.15 -16.40 3.82
C GLU A 322 -2.62 -15.55 2.63
N ILE A 323 -1.74 -14.79 1.97
CA ILE A 323 -2.04 -14.03 0.74
C ILE A 323 -2.56 -14.95 -0.39
N SER A 324 -2.18 -16.23 -0.39
CA SER A 324 -2.72 -17.23 -1.31
C SER A 324 -4.22 -17.58 -1.09
N ARG A 325 -4.83 -17.10 0.00
CA ARG A 325 -6.19 -17.44 0.46
C ARG A 325 -6.91 -16.23 1.09
N GLY A 326 -6.93 -15.10 0.38
CA GLY A 326 -7.52 -13.84 0.86
C GLY A 326 -9.00 -13.91 1.28
N SER A 327 -9.37 -13.07 2.25
CA SER A 327 -10.75 -12.85 2.75
C SER A 327 -11.41 -13.98 3.57
N PHE A 328 -10.65 -14.99 4.02
CA PHE A 328 -11.18 -16.04 4.89
C PHE A 328 -10.83 -15.81 6.37
N SER A 329 -11.80 -16.04 7.26
CA SER A 329 -11.68 -15.87 8.72
C SER A 329 -12.43 -16.98 9.45
N ARG A 330 -12.17 -17.20 10.75
CA ARG A 330 -12.85 -18.30 11.48
C ARG A 330 -14.37 -18.14 11.38
N CYS A 331 -15.07 -19.22 11.03
CA CYS A 331 -16.53 -19.21 10.87
C CYS A 331 -17.23 -18.72 12.15
N ARG A 332 -18.13 -17.75 11.99
CA ARG A 332 -18.97 -17.16 13.04
C ARG A 332 -20.39 -16.96 12.50
N SER A 333 -21.39 -16.99 13.38
CA SER A 333 -22.75 -16.55 13.03
C SER A 333 -22.80 -15.03 13.01
N HIS A 334 -22.35 -14.42 11.91
CA HIS A 334 -22.23 -12.97 11.76
C HIS A 334 -22.50 -12.55 10.32
N ALA A 335 -23.24 -11.44 10.14
CA ALA A 335 -23.78 -11.02 8.84
C ALA A 335 -22.72 -10.77 7.75
N ASN A 336 -21.49 -10.43 8.12
CA ASN A 336 -20.36 -10.29 7.18
C ASN A 336 -19.83 -11.62 6.59
N GLN A 337 -20.25 -12.79 7.07
CA GLN A 337 -19.89 -14.11 6.51
C GLN A 337 -21.08 -14.80 5.81
N MET A 338 -22.22 -14.13 5.71
CA MET A 338 -23.44 -14.64 5.08
C MET A 338 -23.50 -14.20 3.61
N TRP A 339 -23.68 -15.15 2.69
CA TRP A 339 -23.70 -14.88 1.25
C TRP A 339 -25.02 -15.32 0.60
N GLU A 340 -25.45 -14.57 -0.41
CA GLU A 340 -26.68 -14.79 -1.18
C GLU A 340 -26.31 -14.79 -2.67
N ASN A 341 -26.75 -15.80 -3.44
CA ASN A 341 -26.51 -15.85 -4.89
C ASN A 341 -27.75 -15.37 -5.65
N TYR A 342 -27.65 -14.22 -6.31
CA TYR A 342 -28.71 -13.64 -7.13
C TYR A 342 -28.31 -13.70 -8.61
N ASN A 343 -28.96 -14.58 -9.38
CA ASN A 343 -28.76 -14.74 -10.83
C ASN A 343 -27.28 -14.84 -11.27
N GLY A 344 -26.47 -15.54 -10.48
CA GLY A 344 -25.05 -15.78 -10.77
C GLY A 344 -24.10 -14.68 -10.28
N THR A 345 -24.60 -13.73 -9.49
CA THR A 345 -23.83 -12.77 -8.71
C THR A 345 -23.89 -13.13 -7.24
N LEU A 346 -22.72 -13.27 -6.59
CA LEU A 346 -22.60 -13.68 -5.19
C LEU A 346 -22.43 -12.46 -4.27
N MET A 347 -23.49 -12.09 -3.55
CA MET A 347 -23.61 -10.85 -2.77
C MET A 347 -23.54 -11.09 -1.26
N ASN A 348 -22.97 -10.13 -0.51
CA ASN A 348 -23.10 -10.05 0.93
C ASN A 348 -23.91 -8.79 1.30
N SER A 349 -25.11 -8.98 1.84
CA SER A 349 -26.05 -7.89 2.17
C SER A 349 -25.60 -6.99 3.33
N TYR A 350 -24.67 -7.43 4.18
CA TYR A 350 -24.08 -6.58 5.24
C TYR A 350 -23.12 -5.51 4.69
N SER A 351 -22.32 -5.86 3.68
CA SER A 351 -21.35 -4.93 3.06
C SER A 351 -21.89 -4.22 1.82
N GLY A 352 -22.95 -4.74 1.19
CA GLY A 352 -23.42 -4.29 -0.12
C GLY A 352 -22.46 -4.62 -1.27
N LEU A 353 -21.47 -5.48 -1.03
CA LEU A 353 -20.45 -5.89 -1.99
C LEU A 353 -20.71 -7.30 -2.53
N CYS A 354 -20.19 -7.54 -3.72
CA CYS A 354 -20.23 -8.84 -4.38
C CYS A 354 -18.83 -9.41 -4.57
N ALA A 355 -18.76 -10.74 -4.50
CA ALA A 355 -17.56 -11.51 -4.71
C ALA A 355 -17.21 -11.57 -6.20
N ILE A 356 -15.97 -11.23 -6.55
CA ILE A 356 -15.45 -11.33 -7.90
C ILE A 356 -14.22 -12.24 -7.91
N MET A 357 -13.97 -12.90 -9.05
CA MET A 357 -12.66 -13.46 -9.34
C MET A 357 -11.88 -12.44 -10.18
N ASP A 358 -10.89 -11.78 -9.58
CA ASP A 358 -9.99 -10.91 -10.32
C ASP A 358 -8.73 -11.68 -10.75
N PHE A 359 -8.14 -11.26 -11.87
CA PHE A 359 -6.88 -11.80 -12.36
C PHE A 359 -5.80 -10.80 -12.03
N VAL A 360 -5.13 -11.01 -10.90
CA VAL A 360 -3.96 -10.20 -10.58
C VAL A 360 -2.82 -10.75 -11.44
N ARG A 361 -2.35 -9.94 -12.39
CA ARG A 361 -0.95 -10.03 -12.83
C ARG A 361 -0.12 -9.60 -11.63
N ALA A 362 0.14 -10.56 -10.74
CA ALA A 362 0.88 -10.28 -9.54
C ALA A 362 2.28 -9.86 -9.96
N SER A 363 2.69 -8.66 -9.56
CA SER A 363 4.09 -8.37 -9.25
C SER A 363 4.47 -9.17 -8.00
N SER A 364 4.46 -10.50 -8.14
CA SER A 364 4.90 -11.49 -7.15
C SER A 364 6.38 -11.82 -7.29
N GLY A 365 7.04 -11.38 -8.38
CA GLY A 365 8.46 -11.08 -8.31
C GLY A 365 8.63 -9.85 -7.43
N GLY A 366 9.52 -9.92 -6.44
CA GLY A 366 9.81 -8.83 -5.51
C GLY A 366 10.57 -7.70 -6.18
N ILE A 367 10.00 -7.11 -7.23
CA ILE A 367 10.49 -5.90 -7.89
C ILE A 367 9.34 -4.92 -7.98
N ARG A 368 9.63 -3.63 -7.78
CA ARG A 368 8.68 -2.52 -7.96
C ARG A 368 9.36 -1.44 -8.77
N SER A 369 8.59 -0.58 -9.42
CA SER A 369 9.14 0.63 -10.01
C SER A 369 8.17 1.80 -9.90
N TRP A 370 8.72 3.02 -9.88
CA TRP A 370 7.94 4.25 -9.83
C TRP A 370 8.37 5.19 -10.95
N LEU A 371 7.42 5.96 -11.45
CA LEU A 371 7.66 7.10 -12.33
C LEU A 371 7.25 8.40 -11.63
N ALA A 372 7.92 9.49 -12.02
CA ALA A 372 7.49 10.85 -11.76
C ALA A 372 8.02 11.78 -12.88
N THR A 373 7.34 12.90 -13.10
CA THR A 373 7.75 13.96 -14.04
C THR A 373 8.33 15.13 -13.26
N GLY A 374 9.54 15.56 -13.58
CA GLY A 374 10.16 16.75 -13.01
C GLY A 374 9.67 18.05 -13.64
N ARG A 375 9.91 19.16 -12.95
CA ARG A 375 9.42 20.50 -13.32
C ARG A 375 10.05 21.09 -14.60
N ARG A 376 11.11 20.48 -15.14
CA ARG A 376 11.76 20.85 -16.41
C ARG A 376 11.46 19.84 -17.54
N GLY A 377 10.57 18.87 -17.29
CA GLY A 377 10.20 17.82 -18.24
C GLY A 377 11.09 16.57 -18.18
N GLU A 378 12.02 16.51 -17.23
CA GLU A 378 12.79 15.30 -16.93
C GLU A 378 11.87 14.18 -16.38
N ILE A 379 12.22 12.92 -16.64
CA ILE A 379 11.51 11.76 -16.12
C ILE A 379 12.36 11.12 -15.04
N TYR A 380 11.79 10.93 -13.86
CA TYR A 380 12.37 10.12 -12.81
C TYR A 380 11.82 8.71 -12.90
N LEU A 381 12.71 7.73 -13.01
CA LEU A 381 12.38 6.30 -12.96
C LEU A 381 13.13 5.68 -11.79
N ALA A 382 12.41 5.11 -10.84
CA ALA A 382 12.98 4.35 -9.75
C ALA A 382 12.73 2.84 -9.97
N PHE A 383 13.77 2.03 -9.83
CA PHE A 383 13.71 0.57 -9.73
C PHE A 383 13.97 0.18 -8.27
N PHE A 384 13.16 -0.72 -7.72
CA PHE A 384 13.32 -1.26 -6.38
C PHE A 384 13.34 -2.78 -6.43
N ASN A 385 14.37 -3.39 -5.85
CA ASN A 385 14.48 -4.83 -5.73
C ASN A 385 14.17 -5.25 -4.31
N LEU A 386 12.95 -5.73 -4.08
CA LEU A 386 12.49 -6.25 -2.79
C LEU A 386 12.88 -7.72 -2.56
N ASN A 387 13.61 -8.36 -3.47
CA ASN A 387 14.10 -9.73 -3.28
C ASN A 387 15.40 -9.76 -2.46
N ASN A 388 15.62 -10.85 -1.75
CA ASN A 388 16.85 -11.14 -0.99
C ASN A 388 18.07 -11.49 -1.90
N GLN A 389 17.97 -11.25 -3.20
CA GLN A 389 19.01 -11.55 -4.20
C GLN A 389 19.13 -10.41 -5.19
N VAL A 390 20.33 -10.20 -5.73
CA VAL A 390 20.59 -9.23 -6.80
C VAL A 390 19.69 -9.54 -8.00
N THR A 391 18.92 -8.56 -8.45
CA THR A 391 17.98 -8.70 -9.56
C THR A 391 18.32 -7.71 -10.66
N LYS A 392 18.53 -8.23 -11.88
CA LYS A 392 18.65 -7.39 -13.07
C LYS A 392 17.27 -6.95 -13.52
N MET A 393 16.97 -5.68 -13.30
CA MET A 393 15.69 -5.05 -13.65
C MET A 393 15.78 -4.39 -15.02
N SER A 394 14.65 -4.29 -15.73
CA SER A 394 14.59 -3.72 -17.08
C SER A 394 13.22 -3.15 -17.43
N ALA A 395 13.18 -1.96 -18.03
CA ALA A 395 11.97 -1.29 -18.51
C ALA A 395 12.19 -0.72 -19.93
N LYS A 396 11.18 -0.79 -20.80
CA LYS A 396 11.26 -0.24 -22.15
C LYS A 396 11.00 1.27 -22.15
N ILE A 397 11.73 2.00 -22.99
CA ILE A 397 11.51 3.43 -23.21
C ILE A 397 10.07 3.68 -23.70
N SER A 398 9.55 2.86 -24.61
CA SER A 398 8.16 2.96 -25.09
C SER A 398 7.13 2.91 -23.98
N ASP A 399 7.34 2.06 -22.98
CA ASP A 399 6.35 1.82 -21.93
C ASP A 399 6.41 2.97 -20.90
N ILE A 400 7.62 3.50 -20.64
CA ILE A 400 7.86 4.68 -19.81
C ILE A 400 7.21 5.92 -20.45
N THR A 401 7.49 6.22 -21.72
CA THR A 401 7.00 7.45 -22.37
C THR A 401 5.48 7.41 -22.56
N ASN A 402 4.91 6.24 -22.88
CA ASN A 402 3.45 6.05 -22.92
C ASN A 402 2.79 6.32 -21.56
N ALA A 403 3.39 5.87 -20.45
CA ALA A 403 2.80 6.01 -19.12
C ALA A 403 2.68 7.48 -18.67
N ILE A 404 3.59 8.36 -19.09
CA ILE A 404 3.58 9.79 -18.76
C ILE A 404 3.13 10.70 -19.93
N HIS A 405 2.62 10.12 -21.01
CA HIS A 405 2.22 10.83 -22.25
C HIS A 405 3.32 11.69 -22.90
N ALA A 406 4.59 11.27 -22.80
CA ALA A 406 5.69 11.92 -23.50
C ALA A 406 5.72 11.54 -24.99
N THR A 407 5.92 12.53 -25.86
CA THR A 407 5.87 12.38 -27.33
C THR A 407 7.17 11.89 -27.98
N SER A 408 8.26 11.79 -27.21
CA SER A 408 9.58 11.37 -27.71
C SER A 408 9.78 9.84 -27.68
N SER A 409 10.60 9.36 -28.61
CA SER A 409 11.12 7.98 -28.66
C SER A 409 12.63 7.88 -28.35
N LYS A 410 13.30 9.01 -28.07
CA LYS A 410 14.75 9.06 -27.81
C LYS A 410 15.02 9.65 -26.45
N CYS A 411 15.49 8.81 -25.54
CA CYS A 411 15.86 9.23 -24.18
C CYS A 411 17.38 9.20 -24.00
N SER A 412 17.86 10.03 -23.09
CA SER A 412 19.18 9.94 -22.49
C SER A 412 19.04 10.04 -20.98
N GLY A 413 20.04 9.63 -20.19
CA GLY A 413 19.89 9.70 -18.75
C GLY A 413 21.14 9.42 -17.93
N THR A 414 20.99 9.51 -16.61
CA THR A 414 22.03 9.23 -15.62
C THR A 414 21.41 8.51 -14.43
N GLU A 415 22.10 7.52 -13.89
CA GLU A 415 21.73 6.87 -12.64
C GLU A 415 22.34 7.62 -11.44
N VAL A 416 21.52 7.95 -10.46
CA VAL A 416 21.79 8.93 -9.40
C VAL A 416 22.75 8.41 -8.34
N TRP A 417 22.65 7.14 -7.95
CA TRP A 417 23.45 6.60 -6.84
C TRP A 417 24.88 6.26 -7.23
N SER A 418 25.10 5.84 -8.47
CA SER A 418 26.41 5.53 -9.04
C SER A 418 27.03 6.68 -9.84
N GLY A 419 26.24 7.69 -10.21
CA GLY A 419 26.64 8.75 -11.15
C GLY A 419 26.83 8.26 -12.59
N THR A 420 26.39 7.04 -12.93
CA THR A 420 26.61 6.43 -14.24
C THR A 420 25.79 7.14 -15.31
N ASN A 421 26.45 7.84 -16.23
CA ASN A 421 25.83 8.39 -17.42
C ASN A 421 25.50 7.26 -18.42
N LEU A 422 24.22 7.11 -18.77
CA LEU A 422 23.71 6.06 -19.67
C LEU A 422 23.84 6.42 -21.15
N GLY A 423 24.19 7.68 -21.48
CA GLY A 423 24.23 8.17 -22.85
C GLY A 423 22.86 8.13 -23.52
N ALA A 424 22.83 7.83 -24.82
CA ALA A 424 21.60 7.69 -25.59
C ALA A 424 21.00 6.27 -25.45
N ILE A 425 19.76 6.20 -25.00
CA ILE A 425 19.03 4.98 -24.68
C ILE A 425 18.03 4.70 -25.82
N LYS A 426 18.19 3.56 -26.51
CA LYS A 426 17.34 3.20 -27.66
C LYS A 426 16.04 2.51 -27.24
N ASP A 427 16.14 1.32 -26.67
CA ASP A 427 14.98 0.43 -26.50
C ASP A 427 14.55 0.25 -25.05
N SER A 428 15.52 0.06 -24.13
CA SER A 428 15.25 -0.19 -22.71
C SER A 428 16.37 0.29 -21.80
N ILE A 429 16.00 0.59 -20.55
CA ILE A 429 16.91 0.82 -19.42
C ILE A 429 17.00 -0.48 -18.65
N SER A 430 18.21 -0.92 -18.29
CA SER A 430 18.40 -2.10 -17.44
C SER A 430 19.59 -1.94 -16.52
N MET A 431 19.45 -2.38 -15.27
CA MET A 431 20.49 -2.36 -14.25
C MET A 431 20.35 -3.54 -13.29
N SER A 432 21.46 -4.07 -12.80
CA SER A 432 21.48 -4.99 -11.67
C SER A 432 21.33 -4.21 -10.37
N VAL A 433 20.25 -4.47 -9.64
CA VAL A 433 19.94 -3.82 -8.36
C VAL A 433 20.21 -4.81 -7.23
N ASN A 434 20.93 -4.39 -6.19
CA ASN A 434 21.25 -5.21 -5.02
C ASN A 434 20.00 -5.72 -4.30
N ALA A 435 20.14 -6.75 -3.47
CA ALA A 435 19.06 -7.18 -2.58
C ALA A 435 18.60 -6.01 -1.70
N HIS A 436 17.30 -5.79 -1.63
CA HIS A 436 16.64 -4.68 -0.91
C HIS A 436 17.02 -3.26 -1.40
N GLY A 437 17.83 -3.15 -2.44
CA GLY A 437 18.32 -1.89 -2.99
C GLY A 437 17.42 -1.26 -4.03
N CYS A 438 17.82 -0.07 -4.49
CA CYS A 438 17.18 0.66 -5.57
C CYS A 438 18.19 1.21 -6.58
N ALA A 439 17.70 1.56 -7.77
CA ALA A 439 18.40 2.39 -8.74
C ALA A 439 17.46 3.53 -9.16
N LEU A 440 17.97 4.75 -9.24
CA LEU A 440 17.17 5.93 -9.56
C LEU A 440 17.76 6.62 -10.80
N PHE A 441 16.95 6.78 -11.83
CA PHE A 441 17.37 7.37 -13.10
C PHE A 441 16.71 8.74 -13.31
N VAL A 442 17.49 9.71 -13.78
CA VAL A 442 16.99 10.95 -14.37
C VAL A 442 17.12 10.83 -15.88
N LEU A 443 15.99 10.92 -16.59
CA LEU A 443 15.92 10.77 -18.04
C LEU A 443 15.46 12.06 -18.70
N ASN A 444 16.08 12.41 -19.83
CA ASN A 444 15.65 13.49 -20.71
C ASN A 444 15.29 12.88 -22.07
N CYS A 445 14.03 12.99 -22.47
CA CYS A 445 13.52 12.45 -23.73
C CYS A 445 13.07 13.59 -24.65
N THR A 446 13.61 13.63 -25.87
CA THR A 446 13.49 14.73 -26.85
C THR A 446 12.94 14.26 -28.18
#